data_AF-A0A0B1SIA8-F1
#
_entry.id   AF-A0A0B1SIA8-F1
#
_cell.length_a   1.000
_cell.length_b   1.000
_cell.length_c   1.000
_cell.angle_alpha   90.00
_cell.angle_beta   90.00
_cell.angle_gamma   90.00
#
_symmetry.space_group_name_H-M   'P 1'
#
loop_
_entity.id
_entity.type
_entity.pdbx_description
1 polymer ?
#
loop_
_entity_poly.entity_id
_entity_poly.type
_entity_poly.pdbx_seq_one_letter_code
_entity_poly.pdbx_strand_id
1 'polypeptide(L)'
;LSYLPEVSFPKKKSVPSITPVATHSTSICVDMSPFVRIAGLSGALAVAFGAYGGHKVRDDPSIEIRRKNAMAAGSQYHLIHTLALLGAPRARYPWVTTAVFLGGIVMFCGPCYHYSITGDDRTRKYAPIGGVLFILGWLTFIL
;
A
#
# COMPACT_ATOMS: atom_id res chain seq x y z
N LEU A 1 60.56 62.76 25.09
CA LEU A 1 60.30 61.90 23.92
C LEU A 1 61.60 61.14 23.67
N SER A 2 61.75 59.83 23.75
CA SER A 2 60.84 58.76 23.32
C SER A 2 61.34 57.46 23.94
N TYR A 3 60.62 56.88 24.88
CA TYR A 3 60.84 55.51 25.33
C TYR A 3 59.46 54.91 25.61
N LEU A 4 58.89 54.25 24.61
CA LEU A 4 57.85 53.25 24.81
C LEU A 4 58.24 52.02 23.99
N PRO A 5 58.31 50.82 24.60
CA PRO A 5 58.51 49.59 23.86
C PRO A 5 57.26 49.27 23.05
N GLU A 6 57.43 48.92 21.77
CA GLU A 6 56.34 48.42 20.93
C GLU A 6 55.81 47.11 21.50
N VAL A 7 54.58 47.16 22.04
CA VAL A 7 53.84 45.97 22.46
C VAL A 7 53.33 45.27 21.20
N SER A 8 53.97 44.15 20.85
CA SER A 8 53.54 43.30 19.74
C SER A 8 52.26 42.54 20.14
N PHE A 9 51.15 42.87 19.49
CA PHE A 9 49.88 42.17 19.70
C PHE A 9 49.89 40.78 19.05
N PRO A 10 49.40 39.73 19.72
CA PRO A 10 49.35 38.40 19.13
C PRO A 10 48.39 38.36 17.94
N LYS A 11 48.91 37.90 16.79
CA LYS A 11 48.15 37.70 15.55
C LYS A 11 46.99 36.71 15.82
N LYS A 12 45.75 37.16 15.63
CA LYS A 12 44.54 36.35 15.76
C LYS A 12 44.68 35.09 14.90
N LYS A 13 44.80 33.91 15.52
CA LYS A 13 44.77 32.63 14.80
C LYS A 13 43.45 32.55 14.06
N SER A 14 43.51 32.40 12.74
CA SER A 14 42.34 32.15 11.89
C SER A 14 41.65 30.89 12.40
N VAL A 15 40.44 31.04 12.90
CA VAL A 15 39.56 29.91 13.22
C VAL A 15 39.41 29.10 11.93
N PRO A 16 39.69 27.79 11.92
CA PRO A 16 39.43 26.98 10.74
C PRO A 16 37.96 27.10 10.41
N SER A 17 37.66 27.49 9.16
CA SER A 17 36.31 27.50 8.61
C SER A 17 35.72 26.12 8.82
N ILE A 18 34.84 25.99 9.81
CA ILE A 18 34.01 24.80 9.96
C ILE A 18 33.12 24.81 8.73
N THR A 19 33.50 24.05 7.71
CA THR A 19 32.61 23.72 6.60
C THR A 19 31.32 23.20 7.23
N PRO A 20 30.16 23.85 6.99
CA PRO A 20 28.90 23.26 7.43
C PRO A 20 28.81 21.91 6.72
N VAL A 21 28.87 20.83 7.50
CA VAL A 21 28.57 19.48 7.03
C VAL A 21 27.19 19.58 6.41
N ALA A 22 27.11 19.42 5.09
CA ALA A 22 25.85 19.40 4.37
C ALA A 22 24.99 18.29 4.96
N THR A 23 24.09 18.68 5.86
CA THR A 23 23.05 17.80 6.35
C THR A 23 22.17 17.59 5.13
N HIS A 24 22.27 16.43 4.49
CA HIS A 24 21.26 15.99 3.52
C HIS A 24 19.94 15.94 4.30
N SER A 25 19.26 17.08 4.34
CA SER A 25 17.82 17.13 4.58
C SER A 25 17.23 16.46 3.34
N THR A 26 17.16 15.13 3.39
CA THR A 26 16.21 14.39 2.58
C THR A 26 14.84 14.92 3.00
N SER A 27 14.43 16.01 2.36
CA SER A 27 13.03 16.34 2.23
C SER A 27 12.41 15.12 1.57
N ILE A 28 11.89 14.21 2.39
CA ILE A 28 11.02 13.13 1.94
C ILE A 28 9.72 13.84 1.55
N CYS A 29 9.75 14.59 0.44
CA CYS A 29 8.57 14.69 -0.38
C CYS A 29 8.32 13.24 -0.77
N VAL A 30 7.38 12.58 -0.07
CA VAL A 30 7.03 11.20 -0.35
C VAL A 30 6.43 11.26 -1.74
N ASP A 31 7.26 11.14 -2.77
CA ASP A 31 6.80 10.90 -4.11
C ASP A 31 6.24 9.47 -4.06
N MET A 32 4.99 9.37 -3.58
CA MET A 32 4.36 8.09 -3.32
C MET A 32 4.26 7.40 -4.66
N SER A 33 5.11 6.40 -4.82
CA SER A 33 5.13 5.53 -5.99
C SER A 33 3.69 5.12 -6.34
N PRO A 34 3.28 5.17 -7.61
CA PRO A 34 1.89 4.91 -8.02
C PRO A 34 1.36 3.59 -7.46
N PHE A 35 2.22 2.58 -7.29
CA PHE A 35 1.88 1.30 -6.66
C PHE A 35 1.38 1.44 -5.22
N VAL A 36 2.03 2.28 -4.40
CA VAL A 36 1.64 2.51 -3.00
C VAL A 36 0.30 3.23 -2.94
N ARG A 37 0.03 4.15 -3.87
CA ARG A 37 -1.27 4.84 -3.95
C ARG A 37 -2.40 3.87 -4.32
N ILE A 38 -2.17 3.00 -5.31
CA ILE A 38 -3.14 1.98 -5.72
C ILE A 38 -3.41 1.00 -4.56
N ALA A 39 -2.35 0.52 -3.90
CA ALA A 39 -2.49 -0.35 -2.74
C ALA A 39 -3.20 0.35 -1.57
N GLY A 40 -2.92 1.62 -1.30
CA GLY A 40 -3.63 2.41 -0.30
C GLY A 40 -5.12 2.51 -0.59
N LEU A 41 -5.51 2.81 -1.84
CA LEU A 41 -6.90 2.88 -2.26
C LEU A 41 -7.59 1.52 -2.15
N SER A 42 -6.95 0.45 -2.63
CA SER A 42 -7.47 -0.91 -2.52
C SER A 42 -7.66 -1.33 -1.06
N GLY A 43 -6.73 -0.98 -0.17
CA GLY A 43 -6.83 -1.28 1.26
C GLY A 43 -7.97 -0.54 1.94
N ALA A 44 -8.16 0.74 1.61
CA ALA A 44 -9.29 1.51 2.09
C ALA A 44 -10.64 0.87 1.69
N LEU A 45 -10.75 0.41 0.43
CA LEU A 45 -11.93 -0.32 -0.04
C LEU A 45 -12.10 -1.65 0.70
N ALA A 46 -11.04 -2.44 0.85
CA ALA A 46 -11.09 -3.72 1.55
C ALA A 46 -11.59 -3.57 3.00
N VAL A 47 -11.12 -2.55 3.71
CA VAL A 47 -11.56 -2.23 5.08
C VAL A 47 -13.02 -1.77 5.09
N ALA A 48 -13.43 -0.91 4.16
CA ALA A 48 -14.82 -0.45 4.06
C ALA A 48 -15.80 -1.61 3.84
N PHE A 49 -15.49 -2.52 2.90
CA PHE A 49 -16.31 -3.72 2.66
C PHE A 49 -16.26 -4.70 3.84
N GLY A 50 -15.11 -4.86 4.49
CA GLY A 50 -14.98 -5.67 5.71
C GLY A 50 -15.84 -5.16 6.86
N ALA A 51 -15.79 -3.84 7.11
CA ALA A 51 -16.59 -3.18 8.14
C ALA A 51 -18.10 -3.28 7.84
N TYR A 52 -18.50 -3.07 6.58
CA TYR A 52 -19.89 -3.25 6.14
C TYR A 52 -20.35 -4.71 6.34
N GLY A 53 -19.51 -5.67 5.94
CA GLY A 53 -19.78 -7.09 6.14
C GLY A 53 -19.98 -7.46 7.61
N GLY A 54 -19.13 -6.93 8.50
CA GLY A 54 -19.18 -7.18 9.94
C GLY A 54 -20.40 -6.58 10.64
N HIS A 55 -20.79 -5.34 10.32
CA HIS A 55 -21.84 -4.62 11.06
C HIS A 55 -23.23 -4.71 10.43
N LYS A 56 -23.33 -4.77 9.10
CA LYS A 56 -24.62 -4.75 8.39
C LYS A 56 -25.02 -6.14 7.92
N VAL A 57 -24.09 -6.88 7.34
CA VAL A 57 -24.41 -8.15 6.68
C VAL A 57 -24.39 -9.32 7.66
N ARG A 58 -23.46 -9.33 8.62
CA ARG A 58 -23.30 -10.45 9.56
C ARG A 58 -24.43 -10.53 10.59
N ASP A 59 -24.84 -9.38 11.10
CA ASP A 59 -25.81 -9.29 12.20
C ASP A 59 -27.27 -9.29 11.73
N ASP A 60 -27.52 -9.17 10.42
CA ASP A 60 -28.86 -9.23 9.84
C ASP A 60 -29.31 -10.70 9.65
N PRO A 61 -30.32 -11.19 10.39
CA PRO A 61 -30.79 -12.57 10.28
C PRO A 61 -31.54 -12.86 8.97
N SER A 62 -31.98 -11.83 8.23
CA SER A 62 -32.69 -12.00 6.94
C SER A 62 -31.77 -12.36 5.79
N ILE A 63 -30.45 -12.14 5.94
CA ILE A 63 -29.47 -12.43 4.90
C ILE A 63 -29.01 -13.89 4.98
N GLU A 64 -29.06 -14.58 3.84
CA GLU A 64 -28.56 -15.95 3.69
C GLU A 64 -27.09 -16.07 4.13
N ILE A 65 -26.76 -17.12 4.90
CA ILE A 65 -25.41 -17.43 5.38
C ILE A 65 -24.39 -17.45 4.23
N ARG A 66 -24.76 -17.98 3.06
CA ARG A 66 -23.90 -18.01 1.87
C ARG A 66 -23.48 -16.62 1.40
N ARG A 67 -24.35 -15.62 1.51
CA ARG A 67 -24.06 -14.22 1.17
C ARG A 67 -23.15 -13.56 2.21
N LYS A 68 -23.37 -13.85 3.50
CA LYS A 68 -22.48 -13.41 4.59
C LYS A 68 -21.07 -13.93 4.38
N ASN A 69 -20.94 -15.23 4.08
CA ASN A 69 -19.66 -15.87 3.82
C ASN A 69 -18.97 -15.29 2.57
N ALA A 70 -19.73 -14.97 1.52
CA ALA A 70 -19.17 -14.32 0.33
C ALA A 70 -18.61 -12.92 0.63
N MET A 71 -19.32 -12.10 1.42
CA MET A 71 -18.82 -10.78 1.82
C MET A 71 -17.55 -10.89 2.68
N ALA A 72 -17.55 -11.82 3.65
CA ALA A 72 -16.40 -12.06 4.53
C ALA A 72 -15.17 -12.58 3.76
N ALA A 73 -15.37 -13.58 2.87
CA ALA A 73 -14.31 -14.09 2.02
C ALA A 73 -13.79 -13.00 1.07
N GLY A 74 -14.69 -12.23 0.44
CA GLY A 74 -14.31 -11.15 -0.46
C GLY A 74 -13.46 -10.08 0.23
N SER A 75 -13.83 -9.63 1.43
CA SER A 75 -13.06 -8.61 2.17
C SER A 75 -11.72 -9.14 2.67
N GLN A 76 -11.68 -10.36 3.18
CA GLN A 76 -10.44 -11.00 3.62
C GLN A 76 -9.45 -11.18 2.47
N TYR A 77 -9.90 -11.73 1.33
CA TYR A 77 -9.03 -11.90 0.16
C TYR A 77 -8.61 -10.55 -0.42
N HIS A 78 -9.50 -9.56 -0.48
CA HIS A 78 -9.13 -8.21 -0.94
C HIS A 78 -7.99 -7.66 -0.09
N LEU A 79 -8.13 -7.67 1.24
CA LEU A 79 -7.13 -7.11 2.14
C LEU A 79 -5.77 -7.83 2.04
N ILE A 80 -5.77 -9.17 2.01
CA ILE A 80 -4.54 -9.97 1.87
C ILE A 80 -3.79 -9.59 0.59
N HIS A 81 -4.51 -9.49 -0.54
CA HIS A 81 -3.88 -9.21 -1.83
C HIS A 81 -3.53 -7.72 -2.00
N THR A 82 -4.21 -6.81 -1.30
CA THR A 82 -3.75 -5.43 -1.15
C THR A 82 -2.42 -5.35 -0.41
N LEU A 83 -2.25 -6.12 0.68
CA LEU A 83 -0.99 -6.15 1.41
C LEU A 83 0.13 -6.73 0.54
N ALA A 84 -0.16 -7.75 -0.26
CA ALA A 84 0.77 -8.24 -1.29
C ALA A 84 1.10 -7.14 -2.31
N LEU A 85 0.12 -6.34 -2.74
CA LEU A 85 0.30 -5.23 -3.68
C LEU A 85 1.24 -4.14 -3.16
N LEU A 86 1.29 -3.89 -1.85
CA LEU A 86 2.30 -3.01 -1.24
C LEU A 86 3.73 -3.52 -1.47
N GLY A 87 3.91 -4.84 -1.60
CA GLY A 87 5.18 -5.48 -1.94
C GLY A 87 5.54 -5.42 -3.43
N ALA A 88 4.58 -5.09 -4.32
CA ALA A 88 4.79 -5.12 -5.76
C ALA A 88 5.99 -4.28 -6.28
N PRO A 89 6.33 -3.10 -5.70
CA PRO A 89 7.52 -2.35 -6.11
C PRO A 89 8.85 -3.10 -5.96
N ARG A 90 8.88 -4.17 -5.14
CA ARG A 90 10.07 -5.00 -4.92
C ARG A 90 10.15 -6.22 -5.84
N ALA A 91 9.10 -6.50 -6.62
CA ALA A 91 9.14 -7.58 -7.60
C ALA A 91 10.01 -7.19 -8.80
N ARG A 92 10.53 -8.19 -9.54
CA ARG A 92 11.27 -7.95 -10.78
C ARG A 92 10.46 -7.23 -11.86
N TYR A 93 9.14 -7.47 -11.91
CA TYR A 93 8.21 -6.86 -12.85
C TYR A 93 7.05 -6.17 -12.12
N PRO A 94 7.27 -5.00 -11.49
CA PRO A 94 6.34 -4.39 -10.55
C PRO A 94 4.97 -4.04 -11.16
N TRP A 95 4.94 -3.62 -12.43
CA TRP A 95 3.71 -3.34 -13.16
C TRP A 95 2.89 -4.59 -13.46
N VAL A 96 3.56 -5.70 -13.82
CA VAL A 96 2.90 -6.97 -14.10
C VAL A 96 2.32 -7.53 -12.80
N THR A 97 3.12 -7.59 -11.74
CA THR A 97 2.68 -8.00 -10.39
C THR A 97 1.47 -7.19 -9.95
N THR A 98 1.51 -5.88 -10.12
CA THR A 98 0.40 -4.97 -9.79
C THR A 98 -0.85 -5.26 -10.60
N ALA A 99 -0.73 -5.38 -11.93
CA ALA A 99 -1.87 -5.63 -12.81
C ALA A 99 -2.54 -6.98 -12.52
N VAL A 100 -1.74 -8.02 -12.24
CA VAL A 100 -2.24 -9.36 -11.93
C VAL A 100 -2.98 -9.38 -10.59
N PHE A 101 -2.42 -8.79 -9.53
CA PHE A 101 -3.12 -8.70 -8.25
C PHE A 101 -4.39 -7.85 -8.34
N LEU A 102 -4.33 -6.68 -9.00
CA LEU A 102 -5.49 -5.81 -9.15
C LEU A 102 -6.60 -6.48 -9.97
N GLY A 103 -6.24 -7.16 -11.06
CA GLY A 103 -7.17 -7.97 -11.83
C GLY A 103 -7.80 -9.09 -11.00
N GLY A 104 -7.00 -9.77 -10.17
CA GLY A 104 -7.48 -10.79 -9.22
C GLY A 104 -8.46 -10.20 -8.20
N ILE A 105 -8.15 -9.04 -7.62
CA ILE A 105 -9.02 -8.34 -6.66
C ILE A 105 -10.37 -8.04 -7.30
N VAL A 106 -10.38 -7.44 -8.50
CA VAL A 106 -11.62 -7.08 -9.19
C VAL A 106 -12.43 -8.33 -9.55
N MET A 107 -11.79 -9.36 -10.12
CA MET A 107 -12.48 -10.56 -10.61
C MET A 107 -12.93 -11.52 -9.50
N PHE A 108 -12.24 -11.55 -8.36
CA PHE A 108 -12.62 -12.37 -7.21
C PHE A 108 -13.52 -11.60 -6.24
N CYS A 109 -13.06 -10.45 -5.77
CA CYS A 109 -13.72 -9.71 -4.69
C CYS A 109 -14.94 -8.94 -5.21
N GLY A 110 -14.89 -8.41 -6.43
CA GLY A 110 -16.01 -7.70 -7.06
C GLY A 110 -17.29 -8.54 -7.12
N PRO A 111 -17.27 -9.74 -7.73
CA PRO A 111 -18.42 -10.64 -7.73
C PRO A 111 -18.88 -11.07 -6.34
N CYS A 112 -17.96 -11.28 -5.40
CA CYS A 112 -18.30 -11.62 -4.01
C CYS A 112 -19.10 -10.50 -3.33
N TYR A 113 -18.69 -9.24 -3.50
CA TYR A 113 -19.43 -8.09 -2.99
C TYR A 113 -20.78 -7.94 -3.68
N HIS A 114 -20.82 -8.04 -5.02
CA HIS A 114 -22.06 -7.97 -5.79
C HIS A 114 -23.07 -9.03 -5.34
N TYR A 115 -22.66 -10.30 -5.28
CA TYR A 115 -23.51 -11.39 -4.82
C TYR A 115 -23.98 -11.18 -3.38
N SER A 116 -23.12 -10.66 -2.50
CA SER A 116 -23.51 -10.43 -1.11
C SER A 116 -24.58 -9.34 -0.95
N ILE A 117 -24.61 -8.31 -1.80
CA ILE A 117 -25.56 -7.19 -1.74
C ILE A 117 -26.83 -7.49 -2.55
N THR A 118 -26.69 -8.02 -3.76
CA THR A 118 -27.82 -8.25 -4.69
C THR A 118 -28.45 -9.63 -4.51
N GLY A 119 -27.67 -10.63 -4.08
CA GLY A 119 -28.10 -12.04 -4.07
C GLY A 119 -28.01 -12.73 -5.43
N ASP A 120 -27.69 -12.00 -6.51
CA ASP A 120 -27.53 -12.55 -7.86
C ASP A 120 -26.18 -13.26 -8.03
N ASP A 121 -26.23 -14.55 -8.40
CA ASP A 121 -25.06 -15.43 -8.48
C ASP A 121 -24.42 -15.47 -9.88
N ARG A 122 -25.02 -14.83 -10.89
CA ARG A 122 -24.51 -14.80 -12.27
C ARG A 122 -23.06 -14.33 -12.38
N THR A 123 -22.64 -13.42 -11.51
CA THR A 123 -21.27 -12.87 -11.52
C THR A 123 -20.25 -13.78 -10.83
N ARG A 124 -20.67 -14.79 -10.03
CA ARG A 124 -19.75 -15.69 -9.31
C ARG A 124 -18.87 -16.53 -10.23
N LYS A 125 -19.26 -16.73 -11.50
CA LYS A 125 -18.45 -17.46 -12.49
C LYS A 125 -17.08 -16.81 -12.75
N TYR A 126 -16.91 -15.53 -12.44
CA TYR A 126 -15.64 -14.82 -12.59
C TYR A 126 -14.68 -15.01 -11.40
N ALA A 127 -15.20 -15.41 -10.23
CA ALA A 127 -14.39 -15.65 -9.04
C ALA A 127 -13.25 -16.67 -9.25
N PRO A 128 -13.45 -17.86 -9.87
CA PRO A 128 -12.35 -18.80 -10.09
C PRO A 128 -11.22 -18.20 -10.95
N ILE A 129 -11.55 -17.36 -11.93
CA ILE A 129 -10.57 -16.65 -12.76
C ILE A 129 -9.74 -15.71 -11.87
N GLY A 130 -10.39 -14.94 -11.00
CA GLY A 130 -9.70 -14.09 -10.04
C GLY A 130 -8.77 -14.86 -9.09
N GLY A 131 -9.18 -16.05 -8.65
CA GLY A 131 -8.33 -16.94 -7.85
C GLY A 131 -7.07 -17.40 -8.58
N VAL A 132 -7.17 -17.73 -9.87
CA VAL A 132 -5.99 -18.04 -10.71
C VAL A 132 -5.08 -16.82 -10.83
N LEU A 133 -5.63 -15.62 -11.03
CA LEU A 133 -4.83 -14.39 -11.06
C LEU A 133 -4.08 -14.17 -9.74
N PHE A 134 -4.70 -14.43 -8.58
CA PHE A 134 -3.99 -14.35 -7.31
C PHE A 134 -2.79 -15.29 -7.23
N ILE A 135 -2.96 -16.55 -7.64
CA ILE A 135 -1.86 -17.52 -7.67
C ILE A 135 -0.73 -17.00 -8.57
N LEU A 136 -1.05 -16.56 -9.79
CA LEU A 136 -0.06 -15.98 -10.70
C LEU A 136 0.63 -14.75 -10.10
N GLY A 137 -0.12 -13.88 -9.41
CA GLY A 137 0.40 -12.70 -8.74
C GLY A 137 1.46 -13.06 -7.71
N TRP A 138 1.21 -14.06 -6.87
CA TRP A 138 2.20 -14.57 -5.93
C TRP A 138 3.42 -15.18 -6.62
N LEU A 139 3.23 -15.90 -7.72
CA LEU A 139 4.34 -16.45 -8.52
C LEU A 139 5.21 -15.35 -9.13
N THR A 140 4.65 -14.17 -9.45
CA THR A 140 5.47 -13.07 -9.99
C THR A 140 6.52 -12.55 -9.02
N PHE A 141 6.38 -12.79 -7.70
CA PHE A 141 7.42 -12.44 -6.72
C PHE A 141 8.65 -13.36 -6.77
N ILE A 142 8.53 -14.53 -7.40
CA ILE A 142 9.63 -15.51 -7.52
C ILE A 142 10.56 -15.16 -8.71
N LEU A 143 10.04 -14.44 -9.71
CA LEU A 143 10.75 -14.10 -10.95
C LEU A 143 11.86 -13.07 -10.72
#